data_AF-A0A970I588-F1
#
_entry.id   AF-A0A970I588-F1
#
_cell.length_a   1.000
_cell.length_b   1.000
_cell.length_c   1.000
_cell.angle_alpha   90.00
_cell.angle_beta   90.00
_cell.angle_gamma   90.00
#
_symmetry.space_group_name_H-M   'P 1'
#
loop_
_entity.id
_entity.type
_entity.pdbx_description
1 polymer ?
#
loop_
_entity_poly.entity_id
_entity_poly.type
_entity_poly.pdbx_seq_one_letter_code
_entity_poly.pdbx_strand_id
1 'polypeptide(L)'
;MKKPRLFIGSSSEEIGTAKIVQKLLESEFDVTIWNENLWEKSVFKLNSNFLHDLLKAPLKFDFGILIGSPDDKVEVRGKEYLQARDNILFELGLFIGRLGIKRSFFLVHENVKDLSDLSGIFVSKFNEKNLVDKVDEIKRAFLSVELDTFNFFPSNTLAYGYFENFVKSICAKIVQDGKLKINEVEYDRCRFQIIIPKKIDEDINLQFEKIKREVGVDQVQIECLGRPRPFQVNSKLLETGELLIVDFPSTLTGINYAIRELLPEEYKVFGEEYENILNRELEKFVYTLNGLIKKNSFDDFIEIVRK
;
A
#
# COMPACT_ATOMS: atom_id res chain seq x y z
N MET A 1 -4.61 6.88 -15.28
CA MET A 1 -4.25 6.45 -13.91
C MET A 1 -4.46 7.62 -12.97
N LYS A 2 -4.85 7.38 -11.72
CA LYS A 2 -4.92 8.44 -10.69
C LYS A 2 -3.49 8.83 -10.31
N LYS A 3 -3.21 10.13 -10.13
CA LYS A 3 -1.88 10.60 -9.69
C LYS A 3 -1.58 10.08 -8.28
N PRO A 4 -0.33 9.67 -7.98
CA PRO A 4 0.05 9.32 -6.62
C PRO A 4 -0.13 10.52 -5.69
N ARG A 5 -0.57 10.28 -4.45
CA ARG A 5 -0.85 11.33 -3.49
C ARG A 5 0.43 11.71 -2.75
N LEU A 6 0.78 13.00 -2.75
CA LEU A 6 1.97 13.53 -2.09
C LEU A 6 1.59 14.47 -0.95
N PHE A 7 2.14 14.20 0.22
CA PHE A 7 2.06 15.08 1.38
C PHE A 7 3.22 16.08 1.40
N ILE A 8 2.94 17.33 1.75
CA ILE A 8 3.97 18.34 2.09
C ILE A 8 3.71 18.85 3.50
N GLY A 9 4.61 18.57 4.44
CA GLY A 9 4.62 19.18 5.77
C GLY A 9 5.62 20.33 5.82
N SER A 10 5.25 21.44 6.44
CA SER A 10 6.13 22.58 6.66
C SER A 10 5.67 23.33 7.91
N SER A 11 6.55 24.16 8.47
CA SER A 11 6.11 25.14 9.47
C SER A 11 5.22 26.20 8.82
N SER A 12 4.47 26.93 9.63
CA SER A 12 3.64 28.05 9.19
C SER A 12 4.47 29.17 8.56
N GLU A 13 5.70 29.34 9.04
CA GLU A 13 6.71 30.28 8.57
C GLU A 13 7.20 29.93 7.16
N GLU A 14 7.24 28.64 6.81
CA GLU A 14 7.78 28.14 5.54
C GLU A 14 6.70 27.80 4.49
N ILE A 15 5.46 28.25 4.71
CA ILE A 15 4.33 27.98 3.80
C ILE A 15 4.57 28.49 2.37
N GLY A 16 5.40 29.54 2.21
CA GLY A 16 5.80 30.08 0.91
C GLY A 16 6.56 29.03 0.09
N THR A 17 7.56 28.41 0.69
CA THR A 17 8.34 27.35 0.05
C THR A 17 7.49 26.11 -0.20
N ALA A 18 6.61 25.73 0.73
CA ALA A 18 5.68 24.62 0.51
C ALA A 18 4.80 24.81 -0.75
N LYS A 19 4.31 26.03 -0.99
CA LYS A 19 3.55 26.37 -2.21
C LYS A 19 4.38 26.31 -3.48
N ILE A 20 5.66 26.71 -3.42
CA ILE A 20 6.58 26.60 -4.55
C ILE A 20 6.81 25.11 -4.87
N VAL A 21 7.12 24.29 -3.87
CA VAL A 21 7.31 22.84 -4.01
C VAL A 21 6.06 22.18 -4.58
N GLN A 22 4.87 22.54 -4.08
CA GLN A 22 3.59 22.04 -4.61
C GLN A 22 3.45 22.31 -6.11
N LYS A 23 3.67 23.56 -6.54
CA LYS A 23 3.55 23.93 -7.95
C LYS A 23 4.54 23.18 -8.86
N LEU A 24 5.72 22.86 -8.36
CA LEU A 24 6.72 22.08 -9.11
C LEU A 24 6.33 20.61 -9.28
N LEU A 25 5.46 20.08 -8.41
CA LEU A 25 5.11 18.65 -8.32
C LEU A 25 3.67 18.33 -8.77
N GLU A 26 2.78 19.32 -8.88
CA GLU A 26 1.36 19.14 -9.21
C GLU A 26 1.10 18.49 -10.58
N SER A 27 2.08 18.54 -11.49
CA SER A 27 2.00 17.89 -12.81
C SER A 27 1.99 16.37 -12.70
N GLU A 28 2.73 15.79 -11.75
CA GLU A 28 2.90 14.34 -11.58
C GLU A 28 2.12 13.78 -10.37
N PHE A 29 1.92 14.59 -9.33
CA PHE A 29 1.33 14.15 -8.06
C PHE A 29 0.03 14.89 -7.73
N ASP A 30 -0.83 14.24 -6.94
CA ASP A 30 -1.94 14.87 -6.23
C ASP A 30 -1.40 15.42 -4.90
N VAL A 31 -0.99 16.69 -4.90
CA VAL A 31 -0.20 17.29 -3.82
C VAL A 31 -1.10 18.00 -2.80
N THR A 32 -0.98 17.59 -1.53
CA THR A 32 -1.64 18.24 -0.39
C THR A 32 -0.60 18.84 0.54
N ILE A 33 -0.65 20.15 0.74
CA ILE A 33 0.12 20.83 1.80
C ILE A 33 -0.64 20.70 3.11
N TRP A 34 0.07 20.30 4.17
CA TRP A 34 -0.44 20.37 5.53
C TRP A 34 -0.54 21.83 5.96
N ASN A 35 -1.76 22.30 6.18
CA ASN A 35 -2.03 23.60 6.76
C ASN A 35 -2.90 23.38 7.99
N GLU A 36 -2.37 23.73 9.15
CA GLU A 36 -3.08 23.66 10.44
C GLU A 36 -4.49 24.26 10.32
N ASN A 37 -4.67 25.37 9.60
CA ASN A 37 -5.97 26.04 9.41
C ASN A 37 -6.97 25.29 8.52
N LEU A 38 -6.53 24.46 7.57
CA LEU A 38 -7.41 23.68 6.69
C LEU A 38 -7.98 22.46 7.41
N TRP A 39 -7.17 21.85 8.28
CA TRP A 39 -7.58 20.69 9.07
C TRP A 39 -8.37 21.09 10.31
N GLU A 40 -8.05 22.24 10.92
CA GLU A 40 -8.89 22.89 11.94
C GLU A 40 -10.33 23.09 11.43
N LYS A 41 -10.52 23.61 10.21
CA LYS A 41 -11.86 23.84 9.66
C LYS A 41 -12.65 22.57 9.32
N SER A 42 -11.98 21.44 9.08
CA SER A 42 -12.65 20.17 8.77
C SER A 42 -12.78 19.21 9.96
N VAL A 43 -12.09 19.45 11.08
CA VAL A 43 -12.01 18.48 12.19
C VAL A 43 -12.10 19.14 13.59
N PHE A 44 -12.72 20.32 13.75
CA PHE A 44 -13.13 20.79 15.08
C PHE A 44 -14.35 20.01 15.59
N LYS A 45 -14.16 18.72 15.90
CA LYS A 45 -14.88 18.05 16.98
C LYS A 45 -13.94 18.09 18.18
N LEU A 46 -14.40 18.69 19.28
CA LEU A 46 -13.79 18.48 20.59
C LEU A 46 -13.53 16.97 20.75
N ASN A 47 -12.24 16.58 20.77
CA ASN A 47 -11.64 15.23 20.92
C ASN A 47 -10.73 14.70 19.79
N SER A 48 -10.49 15.43 18.70
CA SER A 48 -9.40 15.12 17.74
C SER A 48 -8.15 15.94 18.06
N ASN A 49 -7.14 15.30 18.66
CA ASN A 49 -5.85 15.97 18.90
C ASN A 49 -5.06 16.04 17.58
N PHE A 50 -4.28 17.11 17.36
CA PHE A 50 -3.35 17.28 16.23
C PHE A 50 -2.56 16.01 15.88
N LEU A 51 -2.02 15.34 16.91
CA LEU A 51 -1.30 14.07 16.78
C LEU A 51 -2.14 12.98 16.08
N HIS A 52 -3.43 12.93 16.37
CA HIS A 52 -4.34 11.93 15.86
C HIS A 52 -4.57 12.07 14.35
N ASP A 53 -4.73 13.29 13.85
CA ASP A 53 -4.87 13.53 12.40
C ASP A 53 -3.54 13.32 11.67
N LEU A 54 -2.44 13.68 12.32
CA LEU A 54 -1.11 13.42 11.79
C LEU A 54 -0.81 11.92 11.68
N LEU A 55 -1.23 11.09 12.64
CA LEU A 55 -1.10 9.62 12.54
C LEU A 55 -1.89 9.03 11.36
N LYS A 56 -2.96 9.70 10.92
CA LYS A 56 -3.77 9.27 9.78
C LYS A 56 -3.24 9.77 8.44
N ALA A 57 -2.54 10.91 8.42
CA ALA A 57 -2.06 11.51 7.19
C ALA A 57 -1.21 10.53 6.36
N PRO A 58 -0.19 9.84 6.90
CA PRO A 58 0.57 8.84 6.15
C PRO A 58 -0.25 7.67 5.59
N LEU A 59 -1.48 7.42 6.09
CA LEU A 59 -2.38 6.42 5.52
C LEU A 59 -3.07 6.92 4.25
N LYS A 60 -3.08 8.21 3.98
CA LYS A 60 -3.78 8.80 2.82
C LYS A 60 -2.83 9.09 1.66
N PHE A 61 -1.52 9.12 1.90
CA PHE A 61 -0.50 9.51 0.92
C PHE A 61 0.41 8.35 0.53
N ASP A 62 0.96 8.44 -0.68
CA ASP A 62 1.93 7.49 -1.23
C ASP A 62 3.38 7.97 -1.00
N PHE A 63 3.56 9.29 -0.88
CA PHE A 63 4.82 9.98 -0.67
C PHE A 63 4.69 11.12 0.35
N GLY A 64 5.81 11.54 0.95
CA GLY A 64 5.89 12.70 1.85
C GLY A 64 7.16 13.53 1.63
N ILE A 65 7.01 14.85 1.66
CA ILE A 65 8.11 15.81 1.76
C ILE A 65 7.89 16.63 3.03
N LEU A 66 8.88 16.66 3.91
CA LEU A 66 8.90 17.53 5.09
C LEU A 66 9.91 18.62 4.86
N ILE A 67 9.49 19.88 5.01
CA ILE A 67 10.31 21.06 4.78
C ILE A 67 10.84 21.56 6.12
N GLY A 68 12.16 21.47 6.31
CA GLY A 68 12.84 21.96 7.49
C GLY A 68 13.44 23.35 7.26
N SER A 69 12.88 24.37 7.90
CA SER A 69 13.39 25.75 7.93
C SER A 69 14.20 26.01 9.22
N PRO A 70 15.06 27.04 9.25
CA PRO A 70 15.90 27.37 10.41
C PRO A 70 15.12 28.17 11.46
N ASP A 71 14.00 27.62 11.94
CA ASP A 71 13.02 28.33 12.78
C ASP A 71 13.46 28.44 14.24
N ASP A 72 14.01 27.36 14.80
CA ASP A 72 14.30 27.26 16.23
C ASP A 72 15.81 27.38 16.49
N LYS A 73 16.17 28.17 17.50
CA LYS A 73 17.56 28.28 17.97
C LYS A 73 17.80 27.32 19.13
N VAL A 74 18.80 26.46 18.99
CA VAL A 74 19.14 25.45 20.00
C VAL A 74 20.60 25.57 20.42
N GLU A 75 20.89 25.28 21.69
CA GLU A 75 22.24 25.18 22.20
C GLU A 75 22.62 23.70 22.38
N VAL A 76 23.66 23.24 21.69
CA VAL A 76 24.18 21.87 21.80
C VAL A 76 25.64 21.91 22.18
N ARG A 77 25.94 21.44 23.39
CA ARG A 77 27.29 21.37 23.95
C ARG A 77 28.00 22.74 23.93
N GLY A 78 27.30 23.81 24.34
CA GLY A 78 27.84 25.17 24.38
C GLY A 78 27.96 25.87 23.04
N LYS A 79 27.38 25.31 21.96
CA LYS A 79 27.34 25.90 20.62
C LYS A 79 25.91 26.12 20.17
N GLU A 80 25.63 27.31 19.64
CA GLU A 80 24.33 27.65 19.10
C GLU A 80 24.18 27.15 17.66
N TYR A 81 23.00 26.62 17.35
CA TYR A 81 22.62 26.17 16.01
C TYR A 81 21.18 26.57 15.72
N LEU A 82 20.83 26.63 14.43
CA LEU A 82 19.43 26.69 14.00
C LEU A 82 18.97 25.27 13.66
N GLN A 83 17.73 24.94 14.01
CA GLN A 83 17.13 23.62 13.78
C GLN A 83 15.73 23.79 13.19
N ALA A 84 15.31 22.79 12.41
CA ALA A 84 13.90 22.64 12.06
C ALA A 84 13.08 22.40 13.32
N ARG A 85 11.84 22.89 13.35
CA ARG A 85 10.94 22.70 14.49
C ARG A 85 10.77 21.24 14.85
N ASP A 86 10.60 20.98 16.14
CA ASP A 86 10.43 19.64 16.69
C ASP A 86 9.22 18.90 16.07
N ASN A 87 8.13 19.61 15.76
CA ASN A 87 6.97 19.02 15.09
C ASN A 87 7.30 18.50 13.68
N ILE A 88 8.09 19.24 12.89
CA ILE A 88 8.52 18.80 11.55
C ILE A 88 9.40 17.55 11.63
N LEU A 89 10.27 17.48 12.63
CA LEU A 89 11.10 16.28 12.86
C LEU A 89 10.26 15.08 13.30
N PHE A 90 9.24 15.31 14.12
CA PHE A 90 8.28 14.29 14.52
C PHE A 90 7.45 13.78 13.33
N GLU A 91 6.92 14.69 12.51
CA GLU A 91 6.21 14.38 11.26
C GLU A 91 7.09 13.57 10.30
N LEU A 92 8.34 13.98 10.11
CA LEU A 92 9.32 13.25 9.32
C LEU A 92 9.49 11.82 9.84
N GLY A 93 9.63 11.64 11.16
CA GLY A 93 9.72 10.33 11.79
C GLY A 93 8.49 9.45 11.52
N LEU A 94 7.29 10.02 11.59
CA LEU A 94 6.04 9.30 11.28
C LEU A 94 5.95 8.89 9.81
N PHE A 95 6.31 9.78 8.89
CA PHE A 95 6.30 9.50 7.45
C PHE A 95 7.38 8.48 7.06
N ILE A 96 8.59 8.55 7.64
CA ILE A 96 9.62 7.52 7.44
C ILE A 96 9.15 6.18 8.00
N GLY A 97 8.62 6.17 9.23
CA GLY A 97 8.14 4.93 9.87
C GLY A 97 7.01 4.26 9.09
N ARG A 98 6.17 5.04 8.41
CA ARG A 98 5.01 4.51 7.70
C ARG A 98 5.24 4.25 6.21
N LEU A 99 5.85 5.17 5.48
CA LEU A 99 6.07 5.09 4.02
C LEU A 99 7.46 4.55 3.66
N GLY A 100 8.40 4.54 4.62
CA GLY A 100 9.79 4.15 4.40
C GLY A 100 10.67 5.28 3.84
N ILE A 101 12.00 5.07 3.95
CA ILE A 101 13.02 6.05 3.57
C ILE A 101 13.05 6.41 2.08
N LYS A 102 12.46 5.58 1.20
CA LYS A 102 12.42 5.84 -0.25
C LYS A 102 11.27 6.76 -0.65
N ARG A 103 10.26 6.91 0.22
CA ARG A 103 9.01 7.63 -0.08
C ARG A 103 8.83 8.88 0.77
N SER A 104 9.77 9.15 1.66
CA SER A 104 9.74 10.28 2.58
C SER A 104 11.05 11.04 2.43
N PHE A 105 11.00 12.29 1.98
CA PHE A 105 12.16 13.16 1.90
C PHE A 105 12.08 14.30 2.90
N PHE A 106 13.24 14.68 3.43
CA PHE A 106 13.41 15.87 4.22
C PHE A 106 14.11 16.93 3.37
N LEU A 107 13.36 17.94 2.93
CA LEU A 107 13.86 19.08 2.17
C LEU A 107 14.23 20.18 3.16
N VAL A 108 15.52 20.35 3.43
CA VAL A 108 15.99 21.14 4.57
C VAL A 108 16.80 22.35 4.13
N HIS A 109 16.55 23.51 4.72
CA HIS A 109 17.29 24.73 4.44
C HIS A 109 18.77 24.58 4.85
N GLU A 110 19.71 25.11 4.07
CA GLU A 110 21.15 24.91 4.28
C GLU A 110 21.68 25.40 5.64
N ASN A 111 20.98 26.37 6.24
CA ASN A 111 21.29 26.94 7.55
C ASN A 111 20.81 26.09 8.75
N VAL A 112 20.00 25.06 8.51
CA VAL A 112 19.58 24.12 9.54
C VAL A 112 20.73 23.18 9.87
N LYS A 113 20.95 22.94 11.16
CA LYS A 113 21.93 21.99 11.68
C LYS A 113 21.75 20.62 11.03
N ASP A 114 22.86 20.01 10.66
CA ASP A 114 22.86 18.64 10.15
C ASP A 114 22.33 17.65 11.20
N LEU A 115 21.35 16.86 10.78
CA LEU A 115 20.88 15.67 11.49
C LEU A 115 21.78 14.51 11.07
N SER A 116 22.96 14.40 11.68
CA SER A 116 23.99 13.42 11.29
C SER A 116 23.46 11.99 11.19
N ASP A 117 22.55 11.61 12.09
CA ASP A 117 21.94 10.27 12.13
C ASP A 117 20.94 10.04 10.98
N LEU A 118 20.42 11.11 10.40
CA LEU A 118 19.50 11.10 9.25
C LEU A 118 20.20 11.50 7.94
N SER A 119 21.50 11.82 7.99
CA SER A 119 22.26 12.24 6.82
C SER A 119 22.41 11.07 5.83
N GLY A 120 22.12 11.33 4.54
CA GLY A 120 22.14 10.30 3.50
C GLY A 120 21.00 10.44 2.48
N ILE A 121 20.41 9.31 2.11
CA ILE A 121 19.61 9.11 0.89
C ILE A 121 18.32 9.97 0.82
N PHE A 122 17.76 10.38 1.95
CA PHE A 122 16.46 11.06 1.99
C PHE A 122 16.48 12.52 2.48
N VAL A 123 17.67 13.07 2.80
CA VAL A 123 17.82 14.48 3.19
C VAL A 123 18.36 15.28 2.00
N SER A 124 17.65 16.32 1.58
CA SER A 124 18.05 17.21 0.50
C SER A 124 18.20 18.64 1.01
N LYS A 125 19.42 19.16 0.99
CA LYS A 125 19.70 20.55 1.39
C LYS A 125 19.37 21.53 0.28
N PHE A 126 18.61 22.58 0.59
CA PHE A 126 18.27 23.64 -0.34
C PHE A 126 18.59 25.04 0.18
N ASN A 127 18.67 25.96 -0.77
CA ASN A 127 18.64 27.41 -0.63
C ASN A 127 17.84 27.99 -1.81
N GLU A 128 17.72 29.30 -1.90
CA GLU A 128 16.90 29.96 -2.92
C GLU A 128 17.39 29.71 -4.35
N LYS A 129 18.68 29.40 -4.52
CA LYS A 129 19.30 29.20 -5.84
C LYS A 129 19.10 27.80 -6.39
N ASN A 130 18.97 26.79 -5.54
CA ASN A 130 18.95 25.38 -5.94
C ASN A 130 17.63 24.65 -5.60
N LEU A 131 16.64 25.32 -5.00
CA LEU A 131 15.37 24.72 -4.61
C LEU A 131 14.72 23.95 -5.76
N VAL A 132 14.70 24.53 -6.96
CA VAL A 132 14.09 23.90 -8.15
C VAL A 132 14.80 22.60 -8.51
N ASP A 133 16.13 22.61 -8.53
CA ASP A 133 16.94 21.44 -8.84
C ASP A 133 16.73 20.34 -7.79
N LYS A 134 16.66 20.71 -6.51
CA LYS A 134 16.43 19.76 -5.41
C LYS A 134 15.05 19.14 -5.44
N VAL A 135 14.02 19.92 -5.78
CA VAL A 135 12.67 19.38 -5.96
C VAL A 135 12.61 18.45 -7.18
N ASP A 136 13.31 18.77 -8.26
CA ASP A 136 13.38 17.89 -9.44
C ASP A 136 14.12 16.56 -9.16
N GLU A 137 15.20 16.61 -8.37
CA GLU A 137 15.88 15.41 -7.87
C GLU A 137 14.92 14.52 -7.05
N ILE A 138 14.16 15.11 -6.12
CA ILE A 138 13.16 14.38 -5.31
C ILE A 138 12.05 13.81 -6.20
N LYS A 139 11.55 14.58 -7.17
CA LYS A 139 10.55 14.11 -8.14
C LYS A 139 11.04 12.87 -8.88
N ARG A 140 12.25 12.91 -9.43
CA ARG A 140 12.86 11.77 -10.12
C ARG A 140 13.04 10.57 -9.20
N ALA A 141 13.44 10.80 -7.95
CA ALA A 141 13.52 9.73 -6.96
C ALA A 141 12.15 9.08 -6.72
N PHE A 142 11.08 9.86 -6.48
CA PHE A 142 9.74 9.33 -6.30
C PHE A 142 9.21 8.55 -7.51
N LEU A 143 9.43 9.05 -8.73
CA LEU A 143 9.01 8.38 -9.95
C LEU A 143 9.78 7.07 -10.20
N SER A 144 10.99 6.94 -9.64
CA SER A 144 11.78 5.70 -9.72
C SER A 144 11.39 4.66 -8.67
N VAL A 145 10.62 5.04 -7.65
CA VAL A 145 10.15 4.12 -6.62
C VAL A 145 8.97 3.34 -7.15
N GLU A 146 9.15 2.03 -7.33
CA GLU A 146 8.01 1.12 -7.38
C GLU A 146 7.23 1.26 -6.08
N LEU A 147 5.98 1.71 -6.17
CA LEU A 147 5.03 1.86 -5.07
C LEU A 147 4.76 0.55 -4.30
N ASP A 148 5.41 -0.53 -4.71
CA ASP A 148 5.25 -1.90 -4.25
C ASP A 148 6.37 -2.34 -3.30
N THR A 149 7.40 -1.52 -3.12
CA THR A 149 8.50 -1.84 -2.20
C THR A 149 8.23 -1.34 -0.78
N PHE A 150 7.87 -2.28 0.09
CA PHE A 150 7.84 -2.23 1.55
C PHE A 150 6.97 -1.13 2.20
N ASN A 151 5.76 -1.53 2.60
CA ASN A 151 5.01 -0.90 3.68
C ASN A 151 4.52 -2.01 4.63
N PHE A 152 4.51 -1.77 5.94
CA PHE A 152 3.84 -2.62 6.93
C PHE A 152 2.31 -2.49 6.81
N PHE A 153 1.75 -2.85 5.66
CA PHE A 153 0.32 -3.05 5.49
C PHE A 153 -0.01 -4.55 5.45
N PRO A 154 -1.20 -4.94 5.95
CA PRO A 154 -1.63 -6.34 5.98
C PRO A 154 -1.68 -6.99 4.60
N SER A 155 -2.00 -6.22 3.54
CA SER A 155 -2.21 -6.72 2.18
C SER A 155 -1.02 -7.52 1.62
N ASN A 156 0.20 -6.99 1.71
CA ASN A 156 1.40 -7.67 1.22
C ASN A 156 1.64 -8.98 1.98
N THR A 157 1.60 -8.93 3.30
CA THR A 157 1.79 -10.12 4.16
C THR A 157 0.74 -11.20 3.85
N LEU A 158 -0.52 -10.80 3.66
CA LEU A 158 -1.61 -11.71 3.30
C LEU A 158 -1.40 -12.29 1.90
N ALA A 159 -0.91 -11.52 0.92
CA ALA A 159 -0.59 -12.00 -0.42
C ALA A 159 0.53 -13.05 -0.40
N TYR A 160 1.63 -12.79 0.32
CA TYR A 160 2.70 -13.77 0.51
C TYR A 160 2.19 -15.03 1.22
N GLY A 161 1.42 -14.86 2.30
CA GLY A 161 0.85 -15.98 3.05
C GLY A 161 -0.09 -16.83 2.20
N TYR A 162 -0.97 -16.20 1.43
CA TYR A 162 -1.86 -16.89 0.50
C TYR A 162 -1.10 -17.62 -0.61
N PHE A 163 -0.11 -16.96 -1.21
CA PHE A 163 0.68 -17.55 -2.28
C PHE A 163 1.47 -18.77 -1.80
N GLU A 164 2.27 -18.63 -0.74
CA GLU A 164 3.14 -19.70 -0.25
C GLU A 164 2.35 -20.88 0.35
N ASN A 165 1.24 -20.61 1.05
CA ASN A 165 0.50 -21.67 1.75
C ASN A 165 -0.55 -22.38 0.89
N PHE A 166 -1.10 -21.70 -0.13
CA PHE A 166 -2.20 -22.25 -0.95
C PHE A 166 -1.80 -22.34 -2.42
N VAL A 167 -1.57 -21.22 -3.09
CA VAL A 167 -1.34 -21.16 -4.54
C VAL A 167 -0.16 -22.04 -4.96
N LYS A 168 0.99 -21.85 -4.35
CA LYS A 168 2.23 -22.58 -4.69
C LYS A 168 2.07 -24.09 -4.55
N SER A 169 1.26 -24.56 -3.60
CA SER A 169 1.05 -25.98 -3.36
C SER A 169 0.30 -26.67 -4.51
N ILE A 170 -0.71 -26.03 -5.07
CA ILE A 170 -1.46 -26.57 -6.21
C ILE A 170 -0.68 -26.39 -7.52
N CYS A 171 0.03 -25.28 -7.69
CA CYS A 171 0.88 -25.06 -8.86
C CYS A 171 2.01 -26.09 -8.93
N ALA A 172 2.68 -26.36 -7.80
CA ALA A 172 3.69 -27.40 -7.73
C ALA A 172 3.11 -28.77 -8.08
N LYS A 173 1.89 -29.09 -7.64
CA LYS A 173 1.19 -30.33 -7.98
C LYS A 173 0.90 -30.44 -9.48
N ILE A 174 0.37 -29.38 -10.09
CA ILE A 174 0.10 -29.31 -11.54
C ILE A 174 1.40 -29.53 -12.33
N VAL A 175 2.49 -28.87 -11.94
CA VAL A 175 3.78 -28.94 -12.64
C VAL A 175 4.44 -30.32 -12.48
N GLN A 176 4.38 -30.92 -11.28
CA GLN A 176 5.02 -32.21 -11.00
C GLN A 176 4.29 -33.39 -11.67
N ASP A 177 2.96 -33.39 -11.61
CA ASP A 177 2.16 -34.50 -12.13
C ASP A 177 1.84 -34.35 -13.62
N GLY A 178 1.80 -33.11 -14.12
CA GLY A 178 1.38 -32.77 -15.49
C GLY A 178 -0.12 -32.97 -15.77
N LYS A 179 -0.77 -33.90 -15.05
CA LYS A 179 -2.21 -34.18 -15.13
C LYS A 179 -2.81 -34.20 -13.72
N LEU A 180 -4.02 -33.69 -13.58
CA LEU A 180 -4.77 -33.81 -12.33
C LEU A 180 -5.91 -34.81 -12.50
N LYS A 181 -6.10 -35.66 -11.49
CA LYS A 181 -7.18 -36.63 -11.44
C LYS A 181 -8.25 -36.18 -10.46
N ILE A 182 -9.48 -36.02 -10.92
CA ILE A 182 -10.65 -35.68 -10.11
C ILE A 182 -11.76 -36.66 -10.46
N ASN A 183 -12.35 -37.31 -9.44
CA ASN A 183 -13.44 -38.28 -9.61
C ASN A 183 -13.16 -39.32 -10.72
N GLU A 184 -11.95 -39.87 -10.72
CA GLU A 184 -11.44 -40.83 -11.72
C GLU A 184 -11.18 -40.31 -13.14
N VAL A 185 -11.50 -39.05 -13.43
CA VAL A 185 -11.22 -38.38 -14.71
C VAL A 185 -9.87 -37.66 -14.64
N GLU A 186 -9.02 -37.87 -15.65
CA GLU A 186 -7.75 -37.17 -15.81
C GLU A 186 -7.90 -35.95 -16.71
N TYR A 187 -7.28 -34.84 -16.29
CA TYR A 187 -7.31 -33.57 -16.99
C TYR A 187 -5.89 -33.14 -17.39
N ASP A 188 -5.68 -32.98 -18.70
CA ASP A 188 -4.39 -32.62 -19.30
C ASP A 188 -4.19 -31.10 -19.36
N ARG A 189 -5.27 -30.31 -19.26
CA ARG A 189 -5.24 -28.85 -19.23
C ARG A 189 -5.84 -28.37 -17.92
N CYS A 190 -4.96 -27.89 -17.05
CA CYS A 190 -5.33 -27.33 -15.77
C CYS A 190 -5.08 -25.83 -15.77
N ARG A 191 -6.12 -25.03 -15.53
CA ARG A 191 -6.02 -23.60 -15.28
C ARG A 191 -6.43 -23.30 -13.86
N PHE A 192 -5.89 -22.23 -13.30
CA PHE A 192 -6.20 -21.78 -11.96
C PHE A 192 -6.62 -20.30 -11.97
N GLN A 193 -7.88 -20.04 -11.68
CA GLN A 193 -8.42 -18.70 -11.54
C GLN A 193 -8.52 -18.27 -10.08
N ILE A 194 -7.97 -17.10 -9.78
CA ILE A 194 -8.09 -16.44 -8.48
C ILE A 194 -9.08 -15.30 -8.66
N ILE A 195 -10.27 -15.43 -8.08
CA ILE A 195 -11.34 -14.45 -8.22
C ILE A 195 -11.25 -13.44 -7.09
N ILE A 196 -10.98 -12.19 -7.45
CA ILE A 196 -10.84 -11.08 -6.51
C ILE A 196 -11.99 -10.10 -6.74
N PRO A 197 -12.71 -9.65 -5.70
CA PRO A 197 -13.81 -8.72 -5.89
C PRO A 197 -13.31 -7.37 -6.43
N LYS A 198 -14.15 -6.60 -7.10
CA LYS A 198 -13.78 -5.23 -7.52
C LYS A 198 -13.58 -4.27 -6.34
N LYS A 199 -14.28 -4.51 -5.23
CA LYS A 199 -14.18 -3.75 -3.97
C LYS A 199 -14.39 -4.67 -2.78
N ILE A 200 -13.85 -4.30 -1.62
CA ILE A 200 -14.08 -5.05 -0.37
C ILE A 200 -15.36 -4.52 0.29
N ASP A 201 -16.37 -5.39 0.42
CA ASP A 201 -17.56 -5.10 1.22
C ASP A 201 -17.30 -5.40 2.71
N GLU A 202 -18.17 -4.93 3.61
CA GLU A 202 -18.06 -5.16 5.05
C GLU A 202 -18.00 -6.65 5.41
N ASP A 203 -18.84 -7.46 4.75
CA ASP A 203 -18.83 -8.92 4.85
C ASP A 203 -18.34 -9.53 3.54
N ILE A 204 -17.02 -9.60 3.41
CA ILE A 204 -16.35 -10.21 2.26
C ILE A 204 -16.63 -11.72 2.13
N ASN A 205 -16.93 -12.42 3.24
CA ASN A 205 -17.26 -13.84 3.16
C ASN A 205 -18.61 -14.02 2.47
N LEU A 206 -19.61 -13.24 2.85
CA LEU A 206 -20.91 -13.22 2.17
C LEU A 206 -20.78 -12.73 0.72
N GLN A 207 -19.89 -11.77 0.45
CA GLN A 207 -19.57 -11.33 -0.90
C GLN A 207 -19.03 -12.50 -1.75
N PHE A 208 -18.08 -13.27 -1.23
CA PHE A 208 -17.56 -14.45 -1.90
C PHE A 208 -18.61 -15.54 -2.11
N GLU A 209 -19.52 -15.76 -1.16
CA GLU A 209 -20.62 -16.72 -1.35
C GLU A 209 -21.55 -16.32 -2.51
N LYS A 210 -21.80 -15.02 -2.71
CA LYS A 210 -22.55 -14.53 -3.87
C LYS A 210 -21.79 -14.82 -5.17
N ILE A 211 -20.49 -14.50 -5.22
CA ILE A 211 -19.67 -14.71 -6.42
C ILE A 211 -19.53 -16.21 -6.74
N LYS A 212 -19.37 -17.08 -5.73
CA LYS A 212 -19.32 -18.54 -5.90
C LYS A 212 -20.59 -19.08 -6.57
N ARG A 213 -21.77 -18.60 -6.15
CA ARG A 213 -23.05 -18.97 -6.77
C ARG A 213 -23.15 -18.54 -8.23
N GLU A 214 -22.66 -17.35 -8.55
CA GLU A 214 -22.66 -16.83 -9.93
C GLU A 214 -21.69 -17.61 -10.83
N VAL A 215 -20.52 -17.95 -10.32
CA VAL A 215 -19.51 -18.73 -11.06
C VAL A 215 -19.98 -20.17 -11.26
N GLY A 216 -20.60 -20.78 -10.24
CA GLY A 216 -21.01 -22.18 -10.24
C GLY A 216 -19.81 -23.08 -10.02
N VAL A 217 -19.49 -23.33 -8.75
CA VAL A 217 -18.31 -24.10 -8.35
C VAL A 217 -18.70 -25.31 -7.50
N ASP A 218 -18.00 -26.41 -7.70
CA ASP A 218 -18.07 -27.60 -6.84
C ASP A 218 -16.78 -27.75 -6.04
N GLN A 219 -16.89 -28.33 -4.84
CA GLN A 219 -15.74 -28.61 -4.01
C GLN A 219 -15.17 -30.00 -4.31
N VAL A 220 -13.87 -30.07 -4.50
CA VAL A 220 -13.10 -31.30 -4.73
C VAL A 220 -11.94 -31.38 -3.74
N GLN A 221 -11.42 -32.59 -3.50
CA GLN A 221 -10.17 -32.75 -2.76
C GLN A 221 -9.03 -33.08 -3.70
N ILE A 222 -7.93 -32.34 -3.59
CA ILE A 222 -6.71 -32.59 -4.35
C ILE A 222 -5.57 -32.79 -3.35
N GLU A 223 -4.83 -33.88 -3.48
CA GLU A 223 -3.67 -34.15 -2.66
C GLU A 223 -2.47 -33.31 -3.12
N CYS A 224 -2.04 -32.38 -2.27
CA CYS A 224 -0.88 -31.52 -2.52
C CYS A 224 0.16 -31.75 -1.43
N LEU A 225 1.37 -32.14 -1.82
CA LEU A 225 2.49 -32.42 -0.90
C LEU A 225 2.12 -33.43 0.20
N GLY A 226 1.43 -34.51 -0.17
CA GLY A 226 1.03 -35.58 0.75
C GLY A 226 -0.14 -35.22 1.68
N ARG A 227 -0.86 -34.13 1.41
CA ARG A 227 -2.02 -33.70 2.21
C ARG A 227 -3.22 -33.42 1.32
N PRO A 228 -4.40 -34.02 1.59
CA PRO A 228 -5.62 -33.66 0.88
C PRO A 228 -6.03 -32.23 1.26
N ARG A 229 -6.29 -31.41 0.25
CA ARG A 229 -6.75 -30.03 0.41
C ARG A 229 -8.03 -29.81 -0.38
N PRO A 230 -9.02 -29.07 0.18
CA PRO A 230 -10.20 -28.70 -0.55
C PRO A 230 -9.87 -27.61 -1.57
N PHE A 231 -10.29 -27.82 -2.81
CA PHE A 231 -10.27 -26.83 -3.88
C PHE A 231 -11.66 -26.69 -4.49
N GLN A 232 -11.91 -25.57 -5.14
CA GLN A 232 -13.13 -25.38 -5.90
C GLN A 232 -12.83 -25.50 -7.39
N VAL A 233 -13.73 -26.10 -8.14
CA VAL A 233 -13.60 -26.28 -9.60
C VAL A 233 -14.85 -25.78 -10.28
N ASN A 234 -14.70 -25.22 -11.48
CA ASN A 234 -15.84 -24.74 -12.25
C ASN A 234 -16.64 -25.92 -12.81
N SER A 235 -17.83 -26.13 -12.28
CA SER A 235 -18.71 -27.26 -12.62
C SER A 235 -19.04 -27.31 -14.11
N LYS A 236 -19.18 -26.14 -14.74
CA LYS A 236 -19.62 -26.01 -16.15
C LYS A 236 -18.54 -26.44 -17.15
N LEU A 237 -17.27 -26.45 -16.74
CA LEU A 237 -16.15 -26.78 -17.62
C LEU A 237 -15.68 -28.22 -17.47
N LEU A 238 -16.09 -28.93 -16.42
CA LEU A 238 -15.71 -30.34 -16.21
C LEU A 238 -16.08 -31.25 -17.39
N GLU A 239 -17.22 -30.96 -18.05
CA GLU A 239 -17.70 -31.71 -19.23
C GLU A 239 -16.88 -31.44 -20.51
N THR A 240 -16.07 -30.37 -20.52
CA THR A 240 -15.30 -29.95 -21.71
C THR A 240 -13.89 -30.55 -21.77
N GLY A 241 -13.49 -31.34 -20.77
CA GLY A 241 -12.15 -31.91 -20.65
C GLY A 241 -11.09 -30.93 -20.15
N GLU A 242 -11.49 -29.72 -19.75
CA GLU A 242 -10.63 -28.72 -19.13
C GLU A 242 -10.92 -28.61 -17.64
N LEU A 243 -9.87 -28.62 -16.81
CA LEU A 243 -9.99 -28.41 -15.39
C LEU A 243 -9.68 -26.96 -15.04
N LEU A 244 -10.73 -26.21 -14.70
CA LEU A 244 -10.58 -24.87 -14.15
C LEU A 244 -10.74 -24.91 -12.63
N ILE A 245 -9.62 -24.84 -11.92
CA ILE A 245 -9.59 -24.60 -10.49
C ILE A 245 -9.93 -23.12 -10.26
N VAL A 246 -10.79 -22.86 -9.29
CA VAL A 246 -11.21 -21.51 -8.91
C VAL A 246 -10.95 -21.33 -7.43
N ASP A 247 -10.39 -20.20 -7.03
CA ASP A 247 -10.25 -19.86 -5.62
C ASP A 247 -10.65 -18.42 -5.33
N PHE A 248 -11.09 -18.23 -4.09
CA PHE A 248 -11.62 -16.98 -3.55
C PHE A 248 -10.80 -16.66 -2.30
N PRO A 249 -9.84 -15.72 -2.35
CA PRO A 249 -8.89 -15.51 -1.27
C PRO A 249 -9.57 -14.89 -0.05
N SER A 250 -10.19 -15.72 0.80
CA SER A 250 -10.85 -15.31 2.04
C SER A 250 -9.90 -14.61 3.02
N THR A 251 -8.58 -14.78 2.83
CA THR A 251 -7.54 -14.01 3.54
C THR A 251 -7.71 -12.49 3.39
N LEU A 252 -8.40 -12.01 2.35
CA LEU A 252 -8.75 -10.60 2.16
C LEU A 252 -9.61 -10.04 3.31
N THR A 253 -10.31 -10.89 4.09
CA THR A 253 -10.94 -10.49 5.38
C THR A 253 -9.94 -9.81 6.31
N GLY A 254 -8.70 -10.29 6.35
CA GLY A 254 -7.63 -9.77 7.18
C GLY A 254 -7.25 -8.33 6.85
N ILE A 255 -7.46 -7.88 5.60
CA ILE A 255 -7.26 -6.47 5.21
C ILE A 255 -8.22 -5.59 5.99
N ASN A 256 -9.52 -5.92 5.97
CA ASN A 256 -10.54 -5.16 6.67
C ASN A 256 -10.27 -5.16 8.19
N TYR A 257 -9.99 -6.32 8.80
CA TYR A 257 -9.71 -6.39 10.24
C TYR A 257 -8.49 -5.57 10.65
N ALA A 258 -7.36 -5.73 9.95
CA ALA A 258 -6.16 -5.00 10.30
C ALA A 258 -6.31 -3.48 10.09
N ILE A 259 -7.03 -3.05 9.04
CA ILE A 259 -7.30 -1.63 8.85
C ILE A 259 -8.23 -1.09 9.95
N ARG A 260 -9.27 -1.82 10.35
CA ARG A 260 -10.14 -1.43 11.48
C ARG A 260 -9.37 -1.28 12.78
N GLU A 261 -8.43 -2.18 13.08
CA GLU A 261 -7.66 -2.11 14.32
C GLU A 261 -6.59 -1.01 14.30
N LEU A 262 -6.01 -0.73 13.13
CA LEU A 262 -4.97 0.29 12.97
C LEU A 262 -5.54 1.70 12.78
N LEU A 263 -6.80 1.81 12.36
CA LEU A 263 -7.47 3.09 12.17
C LEU A 263 -8.15 3.56 13.46
N PRO A 264 -8.13 4.87 13.71
CA PRO A 264 -8.96 5.46 14.74
C PRO A 264 -10.46 5.23 14.57
N GLU A 265 -11.21 5.24 15.69
CA GLU A 265 -12.66 5.05 15.73
C GLU A 265 -13.45 5.91 14.72
N GLU A 266 -13.04 7.17 14.53
CA GLU A 266 -13.68 8.09 13.59
C GLU A 266 -13.59 7.65 12.12
N TYR A 267 -12.64 6.77 11.82
CA TYR A 267 -12.34 6.25 10.48
C TYR A 267 -12.80 4.79 10.33
N LYS A 268 -13.30 4.16 11.40
CA LYS A 268 -13.86 2.80 11.35
C LYS A 268 -15.26 2.75 10.73
N VAL A 269 -15.90 3.91 10.59
CA VAL A 269 -17.20 4.02 9.92
C VAL A 269 -17.00 3.77 8.42
N PHE A 270 -17.72 2.80 7.87
CA PHE A 270 -17.75 2.55 6.43
C PHE A 270 -18.25 3.81 5.71
N GLY A 271 -17.31 4.54 5.11
CA GLY A 271 -17.53 5.75 4.31
C GLY A 271 -16.50 5.84 3.21
N GLU A 272 -16.60 6.87 2.36
CA GLU A 272 -15.79 7.00 1.14
C GLU A 272 -14.28 6.90 1.42
N GLU A 273 -13.81 7.51 2.53
CA GLU A 273 -12.40 7.48 2.88
C GLU A 273 -11.92 6.09 3.32
N TYR A 274 -12.74 5.36 4.08
CA TYR A 274 -12.45 3.99 4.48
C TYR A 274 -12.43 3.05 3.27
N GLU A 275 -13.41 3.18 2.37
CA GLU A 275 -13.46 2.42 1.12
C GLU A 275 -12.25 2.69 0.22
N ASN A 276 -11.79 3.95 0.14
CA ASN A 276 -10.58 4.30 -0.59
C ASN A 276 -9.34 3.61 -0.02
N ILE A 277 -9.22 3.49 1.32
CA ILE A 277 -8.13 2.77 1.97
C ILE A 277 -8.22 1.28 1.65
N LEU A 278 -9.41 0.67 1.82
CA LEU A 278 -9.64 -0.75 1.50
C LEU A 278 -9.28 -1.07 0.04
N ASN A 279 -9.73 -0.24 -0.90
CA ASN A 279 -9.47 -0.43 -2.32
C ASN A 279 -7.99 -0.33 -2.64
N ARG A 280 -7.27 0.64 -2.04
CA ARG A 280 -5.82 0.72 -2.22
C ARG A 280 -5.10 -0.52 -1.67
N GLU A 281 -5.53 -1.04 -0.54
CA GLU A 281 -4.96 -2.27 0.03
C GLU A 281 -5.30 -3.52 -0.78
N LEU A 282 -6.49 -3.57 -1.39
CA LEU A 282 -6.86 -4.61 -2.34
C LEU A 282 -5.97 -4.59 -3.59
N GLU A 283 -5.73 -3.40 -4.17
CA GLU A 283 -4.84 -3.27 -5.33
C GLU A 283 -3.40 -3.67 -5.01
N LYS A 284 -2.89 -3.34 -3.81
CA LYS A 284 -1.57 -3.81 -3.35
C LYS A 284 -1.50 -5.32 -3.21
N PHE A 285 -2.55 -5.95 -2.69
CA PHE A 285 -2.64 -7.42 -2.62
C PHE A 285 -2.57 -8.03 -4.03
N VAL A 286 -3.37 -7.53 -4.97
CA VAL A 286 -3.41 -8.02 -6.36
C VAL A 286 -2.06 -7.84 -7.04
N TYR A 287 -1.45 -6.67 -6.87
CA TYR A 287 -0.14 -6.37 -7.44
C TYR A 287 0.93 -7.33 -6.90
N THR A 288 1.01 -7.47 -5.57
CA THR A 288 1.97 -8.36 -4.91
C THR A 288 1.79 -9.81 -5.38
N LEU A 289 0.54 -10.28 -5.43
CA LEU A 289 0.23 -11.62 -5.89
C LEU A 289 0.62 -11.85 -7.36
N ASN A 290 0.33 -10.90 -8.25
CA ASN A 290 0.80 -10.95 -9.65
C ASN A 290 2.32 -11.00 -9.76
N GLY A 291 3.03 -10.19 -8.96
CA GLY A 291 4.49 -10.21 -8.90
C GLY A 291 5.03 -11.58 -8.48
N LEU A 292 4.39 -12.21 -7.48
CA LEU A 292 4.76 -13.57 -7.03
C LEU A 292 4.50 -14.63 -8.09
N ILE A 293 3.35 -14.58 -8.77
CA ILE A 293 2.99 -15.49 -9.86
C ILE A 293 4.03 -15.44 -10.99
N LYS A 294 4.35 -14.24 -11.49
CA LYS A 294 5.33 -14.03 -12.56
C LYS A 294 6.74 -14.45 -12.15
N LYS A 295 7.16 -14.10 -10.92
CA LYS A 295 8.49 -14.44 -10.41
C LYS A 295 8.71 -15.95 -10.30
N ASN A 296 7.64 -16.74 -10.16
CA ASN A 296 7.69 -18.19 -10.09
C ASN A 296 7.27 -18.87 -11.42
N SER A 297 7.11 -18.11 -12.51
CA SER A 297 6.72 -18.63 -13.83
C SER A 297 5.42 -19.44 -13.83
N PHE A 298 4.42 -18.96 -13.08
CA PHE A 298 3.08 -19.57 -13.04
C PHE A 298 2.03 -18.79 -13.84
N ASP A 299 2.42 -17.73 -14.53
CA ASP A 299 1.54 -16.86 -15.32
C ASP A 299 0.93 -17.53 -16.55
N ASP A 300 1.48 -18.67 -16.99
CA ASP A 300 0.94 -19.45 -18.11
C ASP A 300 -0.38 -20.17 -17.79
N PHE A 301 -0.68 -20.41 -16.51
CA PHE A 301 -1.89 -21.14 -16.10
C PHE A 301 -2.64 -20.51 -14.93
N ILE A 302 -2.10 -19.47 -14.27
CA ILE A 302 -2.83 -18.68 -13.27
C ILE A 302 -3.38 -17.40 -13.88
N GLU A 303 -4.66 -17.14 -13.64
CA GLU A 303 -5.32 -15.89 -14.02
C GLU A 303 -5.98 -15.24 -12.79
N ILE A 304 -5.72 -13.96 -12.56
CA ILE A 304 -6.46 -13.16 -11.58
C ILE A 304 -7.63 -12.48 -12.28
N VAL A 305 -8.86 -12.78 -11.85
CA VAL A 305 -10.09 -12.23 -12.44
C VAL A 305 -10.77 -11.30 -11.45
N ARG A 306 -11.13 -10.09 -11.90
CA ARG A 306 -11.89 -9.12 -11.10
C ARG A 306 -13.39 -9.26 -11.35
N LYS A 307 -14.15 -9.64 -10.32
CA LYS A 307 -15.63 -9.72 -10.37
C LYS A 307 -16.29 -8.67 -9.48
#